data_AF-A0A4W5JB30-F1
#
_entry.id   AF-A0A4W5JB30-F1
#
_cell.length_a   1.000
_cell.length_b   1.000
_cell.length_c   1.000
_cell.angle_alpha   90.00
_cell.angle_beta   90.00
_cell.angle_gamma   90.00
#
_symmetry.space_group_name_H-M   'P 1'
#
loop_
_entity.id
_entity.type
_entity.pdbx_description
1 polymer ?
#
loop_
_entity_poly.entity_id
_entity_poly.type
_entity_poly.pdbx_seq_one_letter_code
_entity_poly.pdbx_strand_id
1 'polypeptide(L)' 'MWGEYVDATNLSPRLWPRASAAAERLWSDEKMTSSVTDAFPRLVDFRCRLLRYRVMCTSIWVEEEMTLLSSPVSLYSFPH' A
#
# COMPACT_ATOMS: atom_id res chain seq x y z
N MET A 1 -8.75 -6.78 13.33
CA MET A 1 -7.64 -7.75 13.37
C MET A 1 -7.79 -8.53 14.65
N TRP A 2 -7.78 -9.86 14.60
CA TRP A 2 -7.96 -10.71 15.78
C TRP A 2 -6.62 -10.92 16.48
N GLY A 3 -6.63 -10.88 17.82
CA GLY A 3 -5.43 -10.79 18.66
C GLY A 3 -4.70 -12.11 18.93
N GLU A 4 -5.15 -13.23 18.36
CA GLU A 4 -4.62 -14.58 18.66
C GLU A 4 -3.12 -14.73 18.38
N TYR A 5 -2.60 -13.98 17.40
CA TYR A 5 -1.17 -14.01 17.02
C TYR A 5 -0.57 -12.61 16.85
N VAL A 6 -1.21 -11.58 17.41
CA VAL A 6 -0.80 -10.18 17.21
C VAL A 6 -0.23 -9.63 18.51
N ASP A 7 1.02 -9.20 18.45
CA ASP A 7 1.75 -8.56 19.53
C ASP A 7 2.11 -7.12 19.13
N ALA A 8 2.44 -6.25 20.09
CA ALA A 8 2.74 -4.83 19.85
C ALA A 8 3.89 -4.63 18.83
N THR A 9 4.76 -5.63 18.71
CA THR A 9 5.91 -5.65 17.79
C THR A 9 5.53 -5.98 16.34
N ASN A 10 4.42 -6.69 16.09
CA ASN A 10 4.04 -7.20 14.78
C ASN A 10 2.73 -6.60 14.23
N LEU A 11 2.09 -5.71 14.99
CA LEU A 11 0.82 -5.09 14.63
C LEU A 11 0.94 -4.18 13.40
N SER A 12 1.88 -3.23 13.42
CA SER A 12 2.07 -2.23 12.37
C SER A 12 2.24 -2.82 10.97
N PRO A 13 3.17 -3.78 10.72
CA PRO A 13 3.37 -4.34 9.39
C PRO A 13 2.20 -5.21 8.89
N ARG A 14 1.35 -5.71 9.80
CA ARG A 14 0.14 -6.46 9.43
C ARG A 14 -1.04 -5.56 9.13
N LEU A 15 -1.10 -4.41 9.81
CA LEU A 15 -2.19 -3.46 9.69
C LEU A 15 -2.02 -2.57 8.46
N TRP A 16 -0.81 -2.05 8.26
CA TRP A 16 -0.47 -1.19 7.14
C TRP A 16 0.18 -2.00 6.03
N PRO A 17 -0.24 -1.85 4.76
CA PRO A 17 -1.03 -0.77 4.15
C PRO A 17 -2.52 -1.07 3.96
N ARG A 18 -3.01 -2.25 4.40
CA ARG A 18 -4.40 -2.70 4.19
C ARG A 18 -5.43 -1.78 4.84
N ALA A 19 -5.11 -1.27 6.04
CA ALA A 19 -5.95 -0.29 6.72
C ALA A 19 -6.04 1.03 5.95
N SER A 20 -5.01 1.42 5.18
CA SER A 20 -5.03 2.64 4.35
C SER A 20 -6.05 2.53 3.22
N ALA A 21 -6.10 1.39 2.53
CA ALA A 21 -7.06 1.15 1.45
C ALA A 21 -8.51 1.15 1.99
N ALA A 22 -8.74 0.58 3.17
CA ALA A 22 -10.05 0.65 3.82
C ALA A 22 -10.40 2.08 4.26
N ALA A 23 -9.42 2.84 4.76
CA ALA A 23 -9.61 4.23 5.15
C ALA A 23 -9.93 5.14 3.94
N GLU A 24 -9.27 4.95 2.80
CA GLU A 24 -9.55 5.73 1.57
C GLU A 24 -10.99 5.53 1.10
N ARG A 25 -11.51 4.29 1.16
CA ARG A 25 -12.89 3.94 0.81
C ARG A 25 -13.92 4.51 1.78
N LEU A 26 -13.59 4.60 3.06
CA LEU A 26 -14.51 5.13 4.07
C LEU A 26 -14.55 6.67 4.06
N TRP A 27 -13.42 7.31 3.71
CA TRP A 27 -13.26 8.75 3.77
C TRP A 27 -13.67 9.47 2.48
N SER A 28 -13.70 8.77 1.33
CA SER A 28 -13.96 9.36 0.01
C SER A 28 -15.25 8.83 -0.61
N ASP A 29 -15.82 9.60 -1.54
CA ASP A 29 -16.97 9.18 -2.33
C ASP A 29 -16.70 7.88 -3.09
N GLU A 30 -17.65 6.94 -3.00
CA GLU A 30 -17.55 5.58 -3.60
C GLU A 30 -17.25 5.62 -5.11
N LYS A 31 -17.75 6.65 -5.81
CA LYS A 31 -17.52 6.85 -7.24
C LYS A 31 -16.06 7.14 -7.60
N MET A 32 -15.31 7.73 -6.68
CA MET A 32 -13.89 8.10 -6.87
C MET A 32 -12.92 7.02 -6.36
N THR A 33 -13.42 6.05 -5.58
CA THR A 33 -12.63 4.95 -5.00
C THR A 33 -13.03 3.57 -5.55
N SER A 34 -13.90 3.52 -6.55
CA SER A 34 -14.29 2.28 -7.24
C SER A 34 -13.20 1.74 -8.17
N SER A 35 -12.34 2.62 -8.70
CA SER A 35 -11.25 2.27 -9.61
C SER A 35 -9.97 1.92 -8.84
N VAL A 36 -9.54 0.66 -8.94
CA VAL A 36 -8.31 0.17 -8.29
C VAL A 36 -7.06 0.77 -8.95
N THR A 37 -7.07 0.96 -10.27
CA THR A 37 -5.93 1.49 -11.03
C THR A 37 -5.61 2.94 -10.66
N ASP A 38 -6.63 3.75 -10.36
CA ASP A 38 -6.43 5.16 -9.98
C ASP A 38 -6.06 5.32 -8.50
N ALA A 39 -6.50 4.40 -7.63
CA ALA A 39 -6.18 4.40 -6.21
C ALA A 39 -4.75 3.91 -5.94
N PHE A 40 -4.24 3.02 -6.78
CA PHE A 40 -2.94 2.40 -6.61
C PHE A 40 -1.75 3.39 -6.47
N PRO A 41 -1.53 4.37 -7.37
CA PRO A 41 -0.44 5.33 -7.21
C PRO A 41 -0.55 6.17 -5.92
N ARG A 42 -1.78 6.46 -5.46
CA ARG A 42 -2.00 7.19 -4.20
C ARG A 42 -1.63 6.36 -2.97
N LEU A 43 -1.94 5.07 -2.99
CA LEU A 43 -1.58 4.12 -1.93
C LEU A 43 -0.07 3.87 -1.86
N VAL A 44 0.63 3.85 -3.01
CA VAL A 44 2.11 3.80 -3.07
C VAL A 44 2.71 5.00 -2.34
N ASP A 45 2.27 6.22 -2.67
CA ASP A 45 2.78 7.44 -2.05
C ASP A 45 2.46 7.50 -0.55
N PHE A 46 1.27 7.06 -0.14
CA PHE A 46 0.90 6.94 1.27
C PHE A 46 1.83 5.96 2.01
N ARG A 47 2.17 4.81 1.41
CA ARG A 47 3.15 3.86 1.97
C ARG A 47 4.51 4.52 2.13
N CYS A 48 5.00 5.26 1.14
CA CYS A 48 6.27 5.99 1.24
C CYS A 48 6.26 6.99 2.41
N ARG A 49 5.14 7.69 2.64
CA ARG A 49 4.98 8.56 3.80
C ARG A 49 4.99 7.80 5.12
N LEU A 50 4.30 6.66 5.22
CA LEU A 50 4.32 5.82 6.43
C LEU A 50 5.73 5.33 6.78
N LEU A 51 6.51 4.90 5.77
CA LEU A 51 7.90 4.49 5.97
C LEU A 51 8.76 5.67 6.48
N ARG A 52 8.52 6.88 5.97
CA ARG A 52 9.18 8.10 6.45
C ARG A 52 8.88 8.40 7.92
N TYR A 53 7.67 8.09 8.39
CA TYR A 53 7.27 8.20 9.80
C TYR A 53 7.67 6.99 10.67
N ARG A 54 8.54 6.10 10.18
CA ARG A 54 9.00 4.89 10.89
C ARG A 54 7.87 3.88 11.17
N VAL A 55 6.78 3.93 10.41
CA VAL A 55 5.72 2.93 10.48
C VAL A 55 6.07 1.77 9.54
N MET A 56 6.30 0.60 10.12
CA MET A 56 6.53 -0.61 9.33
C MET A 56 5.26 -1.00 8.60
N CYS A 57 5.37 -1.19 7.29
CA CYS A 57 4.27 -1.55 6.40
C CYS A 57 4.69 -2.71 5.51
N THR A 58 3.78 -3.64 5.27
CA THR A 58 4.00 -4.66 4.23
C THR A 58 3.95 -4.04 2.82
N SER A 59 4.40 -4.78 1.81
CA SER A 59 4.32 -4.36 0.41
C SER A 59 2.89 -4.39 -0.11
N ILE A 60 2.56 -3.46 -1.01
CA ILE A 60 1.27 -3.43 -1.72
C ILE A 60 1.30 -4.25 -3.02
N TRP A 61 2.49 -4.56 -3.52
CA TRP A 61 2.70 -5.21 -4.81
C TRP A 61 2.37 -6.70 -4.73
N VAL A 62 1.65 -7.21 -5.72
CA VAL A 62 1.52 -8.65 -5.96
C VAL A 62 2.88 -9.13 -6.52
N GLU A 63 3.38 -10.28 -6.05
CA GLU A 63 4.71 -10.82 -6.38
C GLU A 63 5.03 -10.87 -7.87
N GLU A 64 4.01 -10.97 -8.73
CA GLU A 64 4.16 -10.93 -10.18
C GLU A 64 4.77 -9.62 -10.69
N GLU A 65 4.37 -8.45 -10.16
CA GLU A 65 4.95 -7.16 -10.53
C GLU A 65 6.31 -6.88 -9.88
N MET A 66 6.61 -7.54 -8.75
CA MET A 66 7.89 -7.34 -8.06
C MET A 66 9.06 -7.90 -8.88
N THR A 67 8.83 -8.96 -9.66
CA THR A 67 9.82 -9.47 -10.64
C THR A 67 10.04 -8.47 -11.79
N LEU A 68 8.98 -7.82 -12.27
CA LEU A 68 9.05 -6.83 -13.34
C LEU A 68 9.72 -5.52 -12.89
N LEU A 69 9.51 -5.07 -11.64
CA LEU A 69 10.14 -3.87 -11.09
C LEU A 69 11.59 -4.08 -10.59
N SER A 70 12.01 -5.32 -10.34
CA SER A 70 13.42 -5.65 -10.12
C SER A 70 14.25 -5.65 -11.42
N SER A 71 13.57 -5.60 -12.57
CA SER A 71 14.21 -5.44 -13.87
C SER A 71 14.57 -3.96 -14.08
N PRO A 72 15.82 -3.64 -14.49
CA PRO A 72 16.28 -2.26 -14.69
C PRO A 72 15.49 -1.47 -15.76
N VAL A 73 14.58 -2.13 -16.49
CA VAL A 73 13.74 -1.55 -17.53
C VAL A 73 12.58 -0.70 -16.97
N SER A 74 12.12 -0.95 -15.73
CA SER A 74 10.89 -0.34 -15.22
C SER A 74 11.05 1.13 -14.75
N LEU A 75 12.28 1.60 -14.49
CA LEU A 75 12.55 3.01 -14.13
C LEU A 75 12.24 4.01 -15.26
N TYR A 76 11.98 3.53 -16.48
CA TYR A 76 11.67 4.36 -17.66
C TYR A 76 10.17 4.45 -18.01
N SER A 77 9.29 3.77 -17.28
CA SER A 77 7.86 3.69 -17.65
C SER A 77 6.89 4.43 -16.70
N PHE A 78 7.36 5.34 -15.86
CA PHE A 78 6.48 6.29 -15.17
C PHE A 78 6.30 7.55 -16.03
N PRO A 79 5.15 7.78 -16.68
CA PRO A 79 4.84 9.09 -17.23
C PRO A 79 4.23 9.98 -16.13
N HIS A 80 4.41 11.29 -16.33
CA HIS A 80 3.78 12.38 -15.59
C HIS A 80 2.26 12.39 -15.77
#